data_AF-A0A8C4L387-F1
#
_entry.id   AF-A0A8C4L387-F1
#
_cell.length_a   1.000
_cell.length_b   1.000
_cell.length_c   1.000
_cell.angle_alpha   90.00
_cell.angle_beta   90.00
_cell.angle_gamma   90.00
#
_symmetry.space_group_name_H-M   'P 1'
#
loop_
_entity.id
_entity.type
_entity.pdbx_description
1 polymer ?
#
loop_
_entity_poly.entity_id
_entity_poly.type
_entity_poly.pdbx_seq_one_letter_code
_entity_poly.pdbx_strand_id
1 'polypeptide(L)'
;MTHVFDLSINKYEAICNQPVVAKKKNKITHVQFNPIHPIIIVGDDRGHVTCLKLSPNLRKMPKEKKGQEVQKGPAVEIAKLDKLLNLVREVKTKI
;
A
#
# COMPACT_ATOMS: atom_id res chain seq x y z
N MET A 1 -7.03 5.28 -12.40
CA MET A 1 -7.43 5.19 -10.97
C MET A 1 -6.18 4.93 -10.19
N THR A 2 -6.12 5.39 -8.95
CA THR A 2 -5.11 4.95 -8.00
C THR A 2 -5.78 4.00 -7.02
N HIS A 3 -5.15 2.85 -6.82
CA HIS A 3 -5.62 1.79 -5.94
C HIS A 3 -4.58 1.60 -4.83
N VAL A 4 -5.01 1.60 -3.57
CA VAL A 4 -4.13 1.33 -2.42
C VAL A 4 -4.52 0.00 -1.82
N PHE A 5 -3.53 -0.86 -1.61
CA PHE A 5 -3.69 -2.17 -1.02
C PHE A 5 -2.92 -2.22 0.31
N ASP A 6 -3.55 -2.80 1.33
CA ASP A 6 -2.88 -3.24 2.53
C ASP A 6 -3.05 -4.75 2.62
N LEU A 7 -1.96 -5.46 2.32
CA LEU A 7 -1.97 -6.92 2.23
C LEU A 7 -2.32 -7.57 3.58
N SER A 8 -2.05 -6.88 4.70
CA SER A 8 -2.38 -7.39 6.04
C SER A 8 -3.88 -7.33 6.35
N ILE A 9 -4.62 -6.44 5.68
CA ILE A 9 -6.07 -6.25 5.87
C ILE A 9 -6.85 -7.02 4.81
N ASN A 10 -6.58 -6.78 3.53
CA ASN A 10 -7.24 -7.45 2.42
C ASN A 10 -6.22 -7.71 1.30
N LYS A 11 -6.06 -8.99 0.96
CA LYS A 11 -5.05 -9.45 0.00
C LYS A 11 -5.48 -9.29 -1.46
N TYR A 12 -6.77 -9.24 -1.71
CA TYR A 12 -7.32 -9.38 -3.05
C TYR A 12 -8.03 -8.12 -3.53
N GLU A 13 -8.51 -7.29 -2.60
CA GLU A 13 -9.21 -6.05 -2.93
C GLU A 13 -8.50 -4.83 -2.38
N ALA A 14 -8.57 -3.74 -3.14
CA ALA A 14 -8.03 -2.46 -2.73
C ALA A 14 -8.84 -1.88 -1.58
N ILE A 15 -8.14 -1.43 -0.55
CA ILE A 15 -8.75 -0.75 0.61
C ILE A 15 -9.07 0.73 0.32
N CYS A 16 -8.54 1.27 -0.78
CA CYS A 16 -8.89 2.58 -1.28
C CYS A 16 -8.84 2.60 -2.82
N ASN A 17 -9.88 3.14 -3.44
CA ASN A 17 -10.01 3.31 -4.87
C ASN A 17 -10.31 4.79 -5.15
N GLN A 18 -9.35 5.53 -5.72
CA GLN A 18 -9.50 6.98 -5.92
C GLN A 18 -9.25 7.39 -7.38
N PRO A 19 -10.16 8.14 -8.02
CA PRO A 19 -9.87 8.82 -9.26
C PRO A 19 -8.97 10.03 -8.98
N VAL A 20 -7.71 9.96 -9.42
CA VAL A 20 -6.72 11.03 -9.24
C VAL A 20 -6.63 11.96 -10.45
N VAL A 21 -6.95 11.44 -11.64
CA VAL A 21 -6.98 12.19 -12.89
C VAL A 21 -8.31 11.96 -13.60
N ALA A 22 -8.68 12.91 -14.46
CA ALA A 22 -9.84 12.78 -15.34
C ALA A 22 -9.60 11.63 -16.35
N LYS A 23 -10.09 10.43 -16.03
CA LYS A 23 -9.86 9.19 -16.80
C LYS A 23 -10.15 9.29 -18.30
N LYS A 24 -11.09 10.15 -18.70
CA LYS A 24 -11.46 10.34 -20.11
C LYS A 24 -10.37 11.06 -20.91
N LYS A 25 -9.48 11.79 -20.25
CA LYS A 25 -8.50 12.68 -20.90
C LYS A 25 -7.05 12.29 -20.63
N ASN A 26 -6.75 11.72 -19.46
CA ASN A 26 -5.38 11.49 -19.01
C ASN A 26 -5.21 10.06 -18.47
N LYS A 27 -4.00 9.52 -18.65
CA LYS A 27 -3.57 8.23 -18.10
C LYS A 27 -2.49 8.45 -17.04
N ILE A 28 -2.61 7.74 -15.92
CA ILE A 28 -1.57 7.75 -14.88
C ILE A 28 -0.40 6.91 -15.37
N THR A 29 0.83 7.42 -15.22
CA THR A 29 2.05 6.78 -15.74
C THR A 29 3.04 6.44 -14.65
N HIS A 30 3.12 7.25 -13.58
CA HIS A 30 4.12 7.08 -12.53
C HIS A 30 3.51 7.24 -11.14
N VAL A 31 4.06 6.52 -10.17
CA VAL A 31 3.76 6.68 -8.75
C VAL A 31 5.06 6.63 -7.96
N GLN A 32 5.18 7.52 -6.97
CA GLN A 32 6.31 7.54 -6.05
C GLN A 32 5.82 7.83 -4.63
N PHE A 33 6.40 7.13 -3.66
CA PHE A 33 6.21 7.43 -2.24
C PHE A 33 7.22 8.45 -1.79
N ASN A 34 6.78 9.43 -0.99
CA ASN A 34 7.71 10.28 -0.28
C ASN A 34 8.35 9.48 0.88
N PRO A 35 9.69 9.51 1.05
CA PRO A 35 10.38 8.68 2.04
C PRO A 35 10.20 9.15 3.49
N ILE A 36 9.77 10.40 3.70
CA ILE A 36 9.67 11.04 5.02
C ILE A 36 8.21 11.27 5.41
N HIS A 37 7.42 11.79 4.48
CA HIS A 37 6.03 12.17 4.69
C HIS A 37 5.08 11.14 4.08
N PRO A 38 3.88 10.94 4.67
CA PRO A 38 2.90 10.00 4.14
C PRO A 38 2.15 10.58 2.93
N ILE A 39 2.89 10.84 1.87
CA ILE A 39 2.44 11.45 0.64
C ILE A 39 2.82 10.53 -0.52
N ILE A 40 1.90 10.37 -1.46
CA ILE A 40 2.18 9.77 -2.75
C ILE A 40 2.14 10.85 -3.83
N ILE A 41 3.01 10.70 -4.80
CA ILE A 41 3.12 11.56 -5.97
C ILE A 41 2.71 10.73 -7.17
N VAL A 42 1.76 11.24 -7.96
CA VAL A 42 1.18 10.55 -9.12
C VAL A 42 1.39 11.41 -10.35
N GLY A 43 2.09 10.89 -11.34
CA GLY A 43 2.31 11.54 -12.64
C GLY A 43 1.35 11.03 -13.70
N ASP A 44 0.97 11.89 -14.64
CA ASP A 44 0.18 11.53 -15.81
C ASP A 44 0.96 11.62 -17.14
N ASP A 45 0.33 11.18 -18.23
CA ASP A 45 0.88 11.14 -19.59
C ASP A 45 0.97 12.53 -20.26
N ARG A 46 0.47 13.58 -19.61
CA ARG A 46 0.55 14.96 -20.09
C ARG A 46 1.55 15.80 -19.30
N GLY A 47 2.31 15.18 -18.41
CA GLY A 47 3.31 15.84 -17.57
C GLY A 47 2.73 16.52 -16.33
N HIS A 48 1.45 16.35 -16.00
CA HIS A 48 0.92 16.83 -14.72
C HIS A 48 1.33 15.90 -13.58
N VAL A 49 1.59 16.51 -12.43
CA VAL A 49 1.94 15.82 -11.20
C VAL A 49 0.94 16.19 -10.11
N THR A 50 0.34 15.18 -9.48
CA THR A 50 -0.61 15.33 -8.38
C THR A 50 -0.05 14.70 -7.12
N CYS A 51 0.01 15.47 -6.03
CA CYS A 51 0.43 14.99 -4.71
C CYS A 51 -0.79 14.71 -3.82
N LEU A 52 -0.81 13.56 -3.14
CA LEU A 52 -1.93 13.13 -2.29
C LEU A 52 -1.41 12.69 -0.93
N LYS A 53 -2.09 13.13 0.13
CA LYS A 53 -1.81 12.68 1.50
C LYS A 53 -2.54 11.39 1.80
N LEU A 54 -1.85 10.41 2.37
CA LEU A 54 -2.46 9.15 2.79
C LEU A 54 -3.36 9.35 4.02
N SER A 55 -4.56 8.78 3.96
CA SER A 55 -5.50 8.75 5.10
C SER A 55 -4.83 8.15 6.35
N PRO A 56 -5.13 8.64 7.57
CA PRO A 56 -4.67 8.01 8.82
C PRO A 56 -4.94 6.51 8.88
N ASN A 57 -6.02 6.02 8.27
CA ASN A 57 -6.36 4.59 8.25
C ASN A 57 -5.35 3.74 7.47
N LEU A 58 -4.70 4.32 6.45
CA LEU A 58 -3.68 3.65 5.63
C LEU A 58 -2.28 3.66 6.27
N ARG A 59 -2.16 4.26 7.47
CA ARG A 59 -0.88 4.51 8.16
C ARG A 59 -0.84 3.83 9.53
N LYS A 60 -1.85 3.02 9.85
CA LYS A 60 -1.97 2.39 11.17
C LYS A 60 -0.88 1.34 11.33
N MET A 61 0.10 1.62 12.18
CA MET A 61 1.00 0.59 12.67
C MET A 61 0.26 -0.32 13.67
N PRO A 62 0.63 -1.60 13.77
CA PRO A 62 0.13 -2.48 14.80
C PRO A 62 0.32 -1.84 16.18
N LYS A 63 -0.76 -1.76 16.96
CA LYS A 63 -0.70 -1.19 18.32
C LYS A 63 0.12 -2.11 19.22
N GLU A 64 0.97 -1.52 20.05
CA GLU A 64 1.69 -2.24 21.09
C GLU A 64 0.68 -2.81 22.10
N LYS A 65 0.69 -4.12 22.31
CA LYS A 65 -0.05 -4.73 23.42
C LYS A 65 0.75 -4.51 24.70
N LYS A 66 0.12 -4.01 25.76
CA LYS A 66 0.78 -3.80 27.07
C LYS A 66 1.52 -5.08 27.49
N GLY A 67 2.83 -4.97 27.68
CA GLY A 67 3.70 -6.07 28.12
C GLY A 67 4.37 -6.90 27.01
N GLN A 68 4.12 -6.62 25.72
CA GLN A 68 4.90 -7.20 24.62
C GLN A 68 5.82 -6.15 24.02
N GLU A 69 7.13 -6.41 24.02
CA GLU A 69 8.06 -5.68 23.17
C GLU A 69 7.68 -5.92 21.71
N VAL A 70 7.18 -4.86 21.06
CA VAL A 70 6.98 -4.89 19.62
C VAL A 70 8.35 -4.75 18.99
N GLN A 71 8.88 -5.86 18.47
CA GLN A 71 10.06 -5.82 17.62
C GLN A 71 9.73 -4.92 16.42
N LYS A 72 10.52 -3.86 16.26
CA LYS A 72 10.41 -2.89 15.16
C LYS A 72 11.57 -3.09 14.20
N GLY A 73 11.37 -2.65 12.96
CA GLY A 73 12.44 -2.57 11.96
C GLY A 73 12.22 -3.46 10.75
N PRO A 74 13.10 -3.35 9.74
CA PRO A 74 12.91 -3.98 8.44
C PRO A 74 12.76 -5.50 8.51
N ALA A 75 13.53 -6.18 9.36
CA ALA A 75 13.50 -7.64 9.49
C ALA A 75 12.11 -8.17 9.88
N VAL A 76 11.39 -7.46 10.76
CA VAL A 76 10.05 -7.85 11.20
C VAL A 76 9.03 -7.68 10.08
N GLU A 77 9.12 -6.59 9.31
CA GLU A 77 8.23 -6.35 8.17
C GLU A 77 8.49 -7.33 7.02
N ILE A 78 9.76 -7.68 6.77
CA ILE A 78 10.14 -8.73 5.82
C ILE A 78 9.54 -10.07 6.24
N ALA A 79 9.70 -10.48 7.50
CA ALA A 79 9.16 -11.74 8.00
C ALA A 79 7.62 -11.80 7.92
N LYS A 80 6.93 -10.68 8.18
CA LYS A 80 5.47 -10.58 8.00
C LYS A 80 5.07 -10.81 6.55
N LEU A 81 5.79 -10.17 5.62
CA LEU A 81 5.52 -10.31 4.19
C LEU A 81 5.77 -11.74 3.71
N ASP A 82 6.87 -12.36 4.13
CA ASP A 82 7.20 -13.75 3.76
C ASP A 82 6.11 -14.73 4.22
N LYS A 83 5.64 -14.59 5.47
CA LYS A 83 4.54 -15.39 6.00
C LYS A 83 3.27 -15.24 5.15
N LEU A 84 2.97 -14.01 4.72
CA LEU A 84 1.81 -13.73 3.88
C LEU A 84 1.95 -14.38 2.50
N LEU A 85 3.13 -14.27 1.88
CA LEU A 85 3.41 -14.82 0.56
C LEU A 85 3.32 -16.35 0.54
N ASN A 86 3.84 -17.03 1.57
CA ASN A 86 3.75 -18.49 1.67
C ASN A 86 2.29 -18.97 1.71
N LEU A 87 1.45 -18.30 2.50
CA LEU A 87 0.03 -18.64 2.58
C LEU A 87 -0.70 -18.46 1.23
N VAL A 88 -0.35 -17.45 0.44
CA VAL A 88 -0.96 -17.24 -0.89
C VAL A 88 -0.44 -18.26 -1.92
N ARG A 89 0.83 -18.67 -1.82
CA ARG A 89 1.42 -19.69 -2.71
C ARG A 89 0.73 -21.04 -2.53
N GLU A 90 0.50 -21.48 -1.30
CA GLU A 90 -0.16 -22.76 -1.00
C GLU A 90 -1.59 -22.86 -1.54
N VAL A 91 -2.35 -21.75 -1.56
CA VAL A 91 -3.71 -21.73 -2.11
C VAL A 91 -3.72 -22.01 -3.62
N LYS A 92 -2.69 -21.60 -4.36
CA LYS A 92 -2.60 -21.85 -5.81
C LYS A 92 -2.20 -23.28 -6.17
N THR A 93 -1.59 -24.03 -5.24
CA THR A 93 -1.07 -25.37 -5.52
C THR A 93 -2.09 -26.49 -5.26
N LYS A 94 -3.29 -26.17 -4.74
CA LYS A 94 -4.42 -27.12 -4.68
C LYS A 94 -5.17 -27.10 -6.02
N ILE A 95 -4.60 -27.76 -7.02
CA ILE A 95 -5.30 -28.23 -8.23
C ILE A 95 -5.19 -29.75 -8.25
#